data_AF-A0A2V8UZK7-F1
#
_entry.id   AF-A0A2V8UZK7-F1
#
_cell.length_a   1.000
_cell.length_b   1.000
_cell.length_c   1.000
_cell.angle_alpha   90.00
_cell.angle_beta   90.00
_cell.angle_gamma   90.00
#
_symmetry.space_group_name_H-M   'P 1'
#
loop_
_entity.id
_entity.type
_entity.pdbx_description
1 polymer ?
#
loop_
_entity_poly.entity_id
_entity_poly.type
_entity_poly.pdbx_seq_one_letter_code
_entity_poly.pdbx_strand_id
1 'polypeptide(L)'
;MFAAYFDESGSPDERRGFLTVAGSVSSTQKWFRFKIQWNAIVKRHGVEVFHMNECASGTGQYAGWTTDQKRNLITDLSECFARHAKEAFAVTVLMESWQSSPRCLARRMPSADDAASPSYDLGKNEGGFRHPWNTTSKTAQSIKAS
;
A
#
# COMPACT_ATOMS: atom_id res chain seq x y z
N MET A 1 10.76 20.21 -3.03
CA MET A 1 10.36 18.85 -3.46
C MET A 1 9.12 18.43 -2.68
N PHE A 2 8.14 17.85 -3.37
CA PHE A 2 6.96 17.23 -2.76
C PHE A 2 7.07 15.71 -2.87
N ALA A 3 6.47 15.02 -1.91
CA ALA A 3 6.25 13.58 -1.98
C ALA A 3 4.81 13.28 -1.56
N ALA A 4 4.28 12.17 -2.05
CA ALA A 4 2.94 11.71 -1.73
C ALA A 4 2.98 10.23 -1.34
N TYR A 5 2.10 9.86 -0.43
CA TYR A 5 1.88 8.48 -0.01
C TYR A 5 0.45 8.11 -0.31
N PHE A 6 0.26 6.88 -0.77
CA PHE A 6 -1.04 6.33 -1.14
C PHE A 6 -1.25 5.00 -0.42
N ASP A 7 -2.51 4.73 -0.10
CA ASP A 7 -2.99 3.49 0.47
C ASP A 7 -4.24 3.05 -0.30
N GLU A 8 -4.41 1.74 -0.44
CA GLU A 8 -5.52 1.14 -1.16
C GLU A 8 -6.39 0.31 -0.21
N SER A 9 -7.69 0.38 -0.42
CA SER A 9 -8.69 -0.40 0.30
C SER A 9 -9.67 -1.03 -0.67
N GLY A 10 -10.10 -2.25 -0.37
CA GLY A 10 -11.02 -3.04 -1.18
C GLY A 10 -10.44 -4.37 -1.65
N SER A 11 -11.32 -5.29 -2.04
CA SER A 11 -10.96 -6.61 -2.55
C SER A 11 -11.23 -6.66 -4.06
N PRO A 12 -10.21 -6.87 -4.92
CA PRO A 12 -10.41 -7.01 -6.37
C PRO A 12 -11.31 -8.20 -6.75
N ASP A 13 -11.34 -9.23 -5.89
CA ASP A 13 -12.05 -10.49 -6.13
C ASP A 13 -13.54 -10.42 -5.78
N GLU A 14 -13.99 -9.36 -5.11
CA GLU A 14 -15.41 -9.15 -4.83
C GLU A 14 -16.09 -8.55 -6.05
N ARG A 15 -16.97 -9.33 -6.70
CA ARG A 15 -17.74 -8.90 -7.89
C ARG A 15 -18.58 -7.62 -7.67
N ARG A 16 -18.85 -7.25 -6.41
CA ARG A 16 -19.54 -6.01 -6.00
C ARG A 16 -18.62 -5.10 -5.16
N GLY A 17 -17.31 -5.27 -5.29
CA GLY A 17 -16.30 -4.54 -4.54
C GLY A 17 -16.11 -3.11 -5.02
N PHE A 18 -15.60 -2.28 -4.13
CA PHE A 18 -15.09 -0.96 -4.44
C PHE A 18 -13.56 -1.01 -4.33
N LEU A 19 -12.85 -0.30 -5.21
CA LEU A 19 -11.45 0.03 -5.01
C LEU A 19 -11.37 1.49 -4.57
N THR A 20 -10.84 1.73 -3.38
CA THR A 20 -10.57 3.08 -2.89
C THR A 20 -9.07 3.26 -2.82
N VAL A 21 -8.55 4.31 -3.46
CA VAL A 21 -7.18 4.78 -3.25
C VAL A 21 -7.26 6.10 -2.52
N ALA A 22 -6.69 6.15 -1.33
CA ALA A 22 -6.55 7.35 -0.53
C ALA A 22 -5.08 7.76 -0.48
N GLY A 23 -4.82 9.04 -0.23
CA GLY A 23 -3.45 9.49 -0.06
C GLY A 23 -3.33 10.92 0.40
N SER A 24 -2.09 11.31 0.63
CA SER A 24 -1.76 12.68 1.00
C SER A 24 -0.45 13.12 0.38
N VAL A 25 -0.41 14.39 0.00
CA VAL A 25 0.78 15.07 -0.50
C VAL A 25 1.29 16.06 0.56
N SER A 26 2.61 16.15 0.68
CA SER A 26 3.26 17.21 1.47
C SER A 26 4.69 17.42 1.00
N SER A 27 5.33 18.48 1.50
CA SER A 27 6.76 18.71 1.23
C SER A 27 7.60 17.63 1.90
N THR A 28 8.74 17.26 1.30
CA THR A 28 9.67 16.26 1.88
C THR A 28 10.09 16.63 3.31
N GLN A 29 10.28 17.92 3.61
CA GLN A 29 10.65 18.39 4.94
C GLN A 29 9.53 18.19 5.97
N LYS A 30 8.27 18.42 5.60
CA LYS A 30 7.11 18.11 6.45
C LYS A 30 6.99 16.61 6.71
N TRP A 31 7.23 15.77 5.70
CA TRP A 31 7.24 14.32 5.89
C TRP A 31 8.35 13.82 6.81
N PHE A 32 9.53 14.43 6.74
CA PHE A 32 10.61 14.13 7.67
C PHE A 32 10.21 14.42 9.12
N ARG A 33 9.60 15.60 9.37
CA ARG A 33 9.09 15.97 10.71
C ARG A 33 7.95 15.06 11.17
N PHE A 34 7.03 14.72 10.26
CA PHE A 34 5.95 13.78 10.51
C PHE A 34 6.49 12.44 11.02
N LYS A 35 7.48 11.85 10.33
CA LYS A 35 8.06 10.56 10.74
C LYS A 35 8.64 10.60 12.16
N ILE A 36 9.34 11.67 12.51
CA ILE A 36 9.93 11.84 13.85
C ILE A 36 8.81 11.91 14.92
N GLN A 37 7.81 12.76 14.70
CA GLN A 37 6.73 12.96 15.68
C GLN A 37 5.82 11.73 15.79
N TRP A 38 5.48 11.10 14.67
CA TRP A 38 4.71 9.86 14.62
C TRP A 38 5.37 8.77 15.46
N ASN A 39 6.66 8.52 15.25
CA ASN A 39 7.40 7.52 16.02
C ASN A 39 7.49 7.87 17.51
N ALA A 40 7.60 9.16 17.86
CA ALA A 40 7.58 9.58 19.26
C ALA A 40 6.22 9.32 19.93
N ILE A 41 5.11 9.52 19.21
CA ILE A 41 3.76 9.23 19.69
C ILE A 41 3.57 7.71 19.88
N VAL A 42 3.92 6.92 18.86
CA VAL A 42 3.85 5.45 18.92
C VAL A 42 4.61 4.91 20.13
N LYS A 43 5.86 5.37 20.33
CA LYS A 43 6.67 5.00 21.47
C LYS A 43 6.08 5.45 22.82
N ARG A 44 5.51 6.66 22.89
CA ARG A 44 4.86 7.18 24.12
C ARG A 44 3.70 6.31 24.57
N HIS A 45 2.95 5.73 23.62
CA HIS A 45 1.84 4.81 23.90
C HIS A 45 2.30 3.35 24.10
N GLY A 46 3.61 3.07 24.09
CA GLY A 46 4.15 1.72 24.30
C GLY A 46 3.91 0.76 23.12
N VAL A 47 3.67 1.30 21.92
CA VAL A 47 3.44 0.55 20.68
C VAL A 47 4.75 0.46 19.91
N GLU A 48 5.03 -0.67 19.25
CA GLU A 48 6.23 -0.84 18.42
C GLU A 48 5.99 -0.29 17.00
N VAL A 49 4.94 -0.79 16.36
CA VAL A 49 4.51 -0.37 15.01
C VAL A 49 2.99 -0.21 15.03
N PHE A 50 2.47 0.92 14.53
CA PHE A 50 1.03 1.14 14.48
C PHE A 50 0.40 0.43 13.28
N HIS A 51 -0.46 -0.55 13.55
CA HIS A 51 -1.29 -1.22 12.55
C HIS A 51 -2.78 -0.93 12.84
N MET A 52 -3.43 -0.16 11.96
CA MET A 52 -4.80 0.30 12.18
C MET A 52 -5.79 -0.86 12.39
N ASN A 53 -5.69 -1.92 11.59
CA ASN A 53 -6.59 -3.08 11.71
C ASN A 53 -6.47 -3.76 13.07
N GLU A 54 -5.24 -4.03 13.54
CA GLU A 54 -5.00 -4.65 14.85
C GLU A 54 -5.46 -3.76 16.01
N CYS A 55 -5.22 -2.45 15.89
CA CYS A 55 -5.68 -1.47 16.88
C CYS A 55 -7.21 -1.49 16.96
N ALA A 56 -7.91 -1.48 15.82
CA ALA A 56 -9.36 -1.50 15.78
C ALA A 56 -9.94 -2.79 16.39
N SER A 57 -9.40 -3.96 16.02
CA SER A 57 -9.83 -5.26 16.54
C SER A 57 -9.35 -5.55 17.96
N GLY A 58 -8.39 -4.79 18.50
CA GLY A 58 -7.79 -5.04 19.81
C GLY A 58 -6.98 -6.33 19.86
N THR A 59 -6.31 -6.66 18.76
CA THR A 59 -5.47 -7.87 18.63
C THR A 59 -3.98 -7.52 18.67
N GLY A 60 -3.12 -8.54 18.71
CA GLY A 60 -1.66 -8.33 18.75
C GLY A 60 -1.24 -7.56 20.00
N GLN A 61 -0.42 -6.51 19.82
CA GLN A 61 0.06 -5.65 20.91
C GLN A 61 -1.04 -4.83 21.60
N TYR A 62 -2.23 -4.76 21.00
CA TYR A 62 -3.39 -4.04 21.53
C TYR A 62 -4.33 -4.95 22.35
N ALA A 63 -3.98 -6.23 22.53
CA ALA A 63 -4.75 -7.14 23.37
C ALA A 63 -4.88 -6.59 24.80
N GLY A 64 -6.11 -6.52 25.32
CA GLY A 64 -6.40 -5.98 26.65
C GLY A 64 -6.45 -4.45 26.74
N TRP A 65 -6.23 -3.72 25.64
CA TRP A 65 -6.40 -2.27 25.64
C TRP A 65 -7.86 -1.86 25.81
N THR A 66 -8.08 -0.80 26.60
CA THR A 66 -9.39 -0.17 26.72
C THR A 66 -9.73 0.66 25.47
N THR A 67 -11.02 0.94 25.28
CA THR A 67 -11.49 1.83 24.22
C THR A 67 -10.83 3.21 24.30
N ASP A 68 -10.60 3.73 25.51
CA ASP A 68 -10.00 5.05 25.69
C ASP A 68 -8.52 5.07 25.34
N GLN A 69 -7.76 4.02 25.66
CA GLN A 69 -6.36 3.89 25.22
C GLN A 69 -6.25 3.91 23.69
N LYS A 70 -7.10 3.14 23.01
CA LYS A 70 -7.17 3.11 21.54
C LYS A 70 -7.56 4.48 20.97
N ARG A 71 -8.58 5.12 21.54
CA ARG A 71 -9.04 6.45 21.11
C ARG A 71 -7.94 7.50 21.27
N ASN A 72 -7.22 7.50 22.39
CA ASN A 72 -6.15 8.46 22.66
C ASN A 72 -5.00 8.30 21.67
N LEU A 73 -4.56 7.06 21.41
CA LEU A 73 -3.55 6.78 20.38
C LEU A 73 -3.99 7.28 19.00
N ILE A 74 -5.20 6.92 18.56
CA ILE A 74 -5.74 7.32 17.25
C ILE A 74 -5.85 8.85 17.15
N THR A 75 -6.27 9.52 18.22
CA THR A 75 -6.40 10.99 18.26
C THR A 75 -5.03 11.65 18.09
N ASP A 76 -4.04 11.27 18.89
CA ASP A 76 -2.68 11.82 18.80
C ASP A 76 -2.06 11.63 17.41
N LEU A 77 -2.22 10.44 16.84
CA LEU A 77 -1.71 10.12 15.50
C LEU A 77 -2.43 10.91 14.41
N SER A 78 -3.75 11.05 14.50
CA SER A 78 -4.56 11.80 13.54
C SER A 78 -4.22 13.28 13.56
N GLU A 79 -4.04 13.87 14.73
CA GLU A 79 -3.59 15.26 14.85
C GLU A 79 -2.16 15.44 14.29
N CYS A 80 -1.27 14.50 14.58
CA CYS A 80 0.08 14.52 14.02
C CYS A 80 0.04 14.47 12.49
N PHE A 81 -0.79 13.61 11.91
CA PHE A 81 -1.00 13.55 10.47
C PHE A 81 -1.54 14.86 9.91
N ALA A 82 -2.64 15.39 10.47
CA ALA A 82 -3.28 16.62 10.02
C ALA A 82 -2.35 17.84 10.06
N ARG A 83 -1.45 17.93 11.05
CA ARG A 83 -0.44 19.00 11.14
C ARG A 83 0.59 18.98 10.00
N HIS A 84 0.87 17.82 9.40
CA HIS A 84 1.97 17.66 8.44
C HIS A 84 1.51 17.38 7.01
N ALA A 85 0.37 16.73 6.82
CA ALA A 85 -0.30 16.63 5.53
C ALA A 85 -0.52 18.03 4.97
N LYS A 86 -0.28 18.22 3.67
CA LYS A 86 -0.65 19.48 3.00
C LYS A 86 -2.05 19.36 2.44
N GLU A 87 -2.28 18.33 1.63
CA GLU A 87 -3.59 18.00 1.08
C GLU A 87 -3.79 16.49 1.20
N ALA A 88 -5.03 16.07 1.43
CA ALA A 88 -5.44 14.67 1.41
C ALA A 88 -6.52 14.48 0.34
N PHE A 89 -6.54 13.30 -0.26
CA PHE A 89 -7.54 12.96 -1.27
C PHE A 89 -7.90 11.48 -1.18
N ALA A 90 -9.07 11.16 -1.71
CA ALA A 90 -9.52 9.78 -1.89
C ALA A 90 -10.32 9.68 -3.18
N VAL A 91 -10.13 8.57 -3.89
CA VAL A 91 -10.89 8.21 -5.09
C VAL A 91 -11.40 6.80 -4.90
N THR A 92 -12.71 6.62 -5.07
CA THR A 92 -13.36 5.31 -5.00
C THR A 92 -14.00 4.98 -6.34
N VAL A 93 -13.74 3.77 -6.83
CA VAL A 93 -14.29 3.23 -8.06
C VAL A 93 -15.10 1.99 -7.73
N LEU A 94 -16.35 1.94 -8.20
CA LEU A 94 -17.13 0.70 -8.19
C LEU A 94 -16.57 -0.25 -9.25
N MET A 95 -16.10 -1.42 -8.83
CA MET A 95 -15.38 -2.33 -9.73
C MET A 95 -16.29 -2.93 -10.80
N GLU A 96 -17.57 -3.15 -10.50
CA GLU A 96 -18.56 -3.61 -11.49
C GLU A 96 -18.68 -2.64 -12.67
N SER A 97 -18.82 -1.35 -12.39
CA SER A 97 -18.88 -0.30 -13.42
C SER A 97 -17.57 -0.16 -14.18
N TRP A 98 -16.43 -0.35 -13.50
CA TRP A 98 -15.12 -0.32 -14.15
C TRP A 98 -14.91 -1.52 -15.09
N GLN A 99 -15.28 -2.72 -14.66
CA GLN A 99 -15.14 -3.98 -15.40
C GLN A 99 -16.14 -4.14 -16.55
N SER A 100 -17.25 -3.40 -16.53
CA SER A 100 -18.23 -3.36 -17.64
C SER A 100 -17.93 -2.26 -18.67
N SER A 101 -16.97 -1.37 -18.40
CA SER A 101 -16.60 -0.29 -19.31
C SER A 101 -15.79 -0.80 -20.52
N PRO A 102 -16.03 -0.31 -21.75
CA PRO A 102 -15.24 -0.71 -22.93
C PRO A 102 -13.72 -0.48 -22.77
N ARG A 103 -13.30 0.39 -21.86
CA ARG A 103 -11.89 0.68 -21.57
C ARG A 103 -11.15 -0.45 -20.86
N CYS A 104 -11.84 -1.29 -20.07
CA CYS A 104 -11.20 -2.41 -19.38
C CYS A 104 -11.11 -3.67 -20.26
N LEU A 105 -12.03 -3.82 -21.22
CA LEU A 105 -11.98 -4.90 -22.23
C LEU A 105 -10.88 -4.65 -23.28
N ALA A 106 -10.59 -3.38 -23.60
CA ALA A 106 -9.58 -3.01 -24.58
C ALA A 106 -8.12 -3.18 -24.11
N ARG A 107 -7.89 -3.46 -22.81
CA ARG A 107 -6.54 -3.65 -22.25
C ARG A 107 -6.50 -4.78 -21.23
N ARG A 108 -7.02 -5.96 -21.61
CA ARG A 108 -6.45 -7.19 -21.08
C ARG A 108 -5.01 -7.24 -21.60
N MET A 109 -4.05 -6.82 -20.77
CA MET A 109 -2.64 -7.11 -21.05
C MET A 109 -2.59 -8.62 -21.32
N PRO A 110 -2.00 -9.06 -22.45
CA PRO A 110 -1.83 -10.48 -22.71
C PRO A 110 -1.19 -11.10 -21.47
N SER A 111 -1.66 -12.27 -21.05
CA SER A 111 -0.97 -12.98 -19.98
C SER A 111 0.46 -13.28 -20.46
N ALA A 112 1.41 -13.49 -19.55
CA ALA A 112 2.79 -13.78 -19.93
C ALA A 112 2.91 -14.99 -20.89
N ASP A 113 1.88 -15.84 -20.93
CA ASP A 113 1.78 -17.01 -21.80
C ASP A 113 1.33 -16.66 -23.24
N ASP A 114 0.71 -15.49 -23.45
CA ASP A 114 0.23 -15.01 -24.76
C ASP A 114 1.31 -14.19 -25.51
N ALA A 115 2.41 -13.83 -24.85
CA ALA A 115 3.52 -13.12 -25.47
C ALA A 115 4.47 -14.13 -26.13
N ALA A 116 4.23 -14.43 -27.42
CA ALA A 116 5.30 -14.93 -28.26
C ALA A 116 6.49 -13.96 -28.15
N SER A 117 7.57 -14.40 -27.52
CA SER A 117 8.75 -13.58 -27.27
C SER A 117 9.29 -13.08 -28.61
N PRO A 118 9.32 -11.76 -28.87
CA PRO A 118 10.14 -11.25 -29.94
C PRO A 118 11.58 -11.44 -29.49
N SER A 119 12.35 -12.24 -30.23
CA SER A 119 13.79 -12.37 -30.01
C SER A 119 14.44 -11.00 -30.29
N TYR A 120 14.63 -10.21 -29.24
CA TYR A 120 15.51 -9.05 -29.30
C TYR A 120 16.92 -9.53 -28.97
N ASP A 121 17.79 -9.51 -29.98
CA ASP A 121 19.24 -9.66 -29.81
C ASP A 121 19.77 -8.43 -29.07
N LEU A 122 19.85 -8.56 -27.74
CA LEU A 122 20.46 -7.56 -26.88
C LEU A 122 21.97 -7.78 -26.92
N GLY A 123 22.62 -7.04 -27.83
CA GLY A 123 24.06 -6.83 -27.82
C GLY A 123 24.53 -6.46 -26.41
N LYS A 124 25.55 -7.19 -25.93
CA LYS A 124 26.16 -7.03 -24.62
C LYS A 124 26.60 -5.58 -24.41
N ASN A 125 25.99 -4.90 -23.45
CA ASN A 125 26.59 -3.72 -22.82
C ASN A 125 26.67 -3.99 -21.32
N GLU A 126 27.87 -4.31 -20.88
CA GLU A 126 28.26 -4.39 -19.48
C GLU A 126 28.32 -2.97 -18.90
N GLY A 127 27.53 -2.70 -17.85
CA GLY A 127 27.51 -1.40 -17.19
C GLY A 127 26.38 -1.33 -16.17
N GLY A 128 26.72 -1.38 -14.88
CA GLY A 128 25.79 -1.72 -13.80
C GLY A 128 24.88 -0.61 -13.27
N PHE A 129 23.84 -1.03 -12.55
CA PHE A 129 23.43 -0.48 -11.24
C PHE A 129 22.42 -1.44 -10.58
N ARG A 130 22.79 -2.09 -9.45
CA ARG A 130 21.89 -2.94 -8.66
C ARG A 130 21.36 -2.14 -7.46
N HIS A 131 20.04 -1.99 -7.35
CA HIS A 131 19.37 -1.58 -6.12
C HIS A 131 18.83 -2.81 -5.35
N PRO A 132 18.90 -2.85 -4.01
CA PRO A 132 18.85 -4.10 -3.22
C PRO A 132 17.49 -4.39 -2.57
N TRP A 133 16.36 -4.23 -3.28
CA TRP A 133 15.05 -4.61 -2.73
C TRP A 133 14.22 -5.36 -3.76
N ASN A 134 14.54 -6.65 -3.93
CA ASN A 134 13.63 -7.67 -4.44
C ASN A 134 14.15 -9.04 -4.03
N THR A 135 13.74 -9.51 -2.86
CA THR A 135 13.88 -10.92 -2.46
C THR A 135 12.55 -11.41 -1.95
N THR A 136 11.72 -11.91 -2.87
CA THR A 136 10.74 -12.98 -2.61
C THR A 136 10.45 -13.69 -3.93
N SER A 137 11.34 -14.60 -4.32
CA SER A 137 11.02 -15.66 -5.27
C SER A 137 10.06 -16.64 -4.59
N LYS A 138 8.77 -16.61 -4.96
CA LYS A 138 7.86 -17.72 -4.68
C LYS A 138 8.24 -18.89 -5.58
N THR A 139 8.82 -19.92 -4.98
CA THR A 139 8.95 -21.26 -5.55
C THR A 139 7.56 -21.87 -5.67
N ALA A 140 7.13 -22.19 -6.88
CA ALA A 140 6.05 -23.13 -7.14
C ALA A 140 6.40 -23.94 -8.40
N GLN A 141 7.09 -25.06 -8.21
CA GLN A 141 7.19 -26.10 -9.23
C GLN A 141 5.95 -27.01 -9.14
N SER A 142 5.26 -27.14 -10.27
CA SER A 142 4.26 -28.16 -10.53
C SER A 142 4.96 -29.48 -10.87
N ILE A 143 4.48 -30.60 -10.32
CA ILE A 143 4.78 -31.94 -10.84
C ILE A 143 3.45 -32.60 -11.21
N LYS A 144 3.38 -33.04 -12.47
CA LYS A 144 2.28 -33.76 -13.13
C LYS A 144 2.20 -35.21 -12.65
N ALA A 145 1.00 -35.75 -12.83
CA ALA A 145 0.65 -37.16 -12.69
C ALA A 145 1.46 -38.10 -13.61
N SER A 146 1.67 -39.32 -13.10
CA SER A 146 1.50 -40.58 -13.83
C SER A 146 0.99 -41.65 -12.86
#